data_AF-A0A2D5MTN2-F1
#
_entry.id   AF-A0A2D5MTN2-F1
#
_cell.length_a   1.000
_cell.length_b   1.000
_cell.length_c   1.000
_cell.angle_alpha   90.00
_cell.angle_beta   90.00
_cell.angle_gamma   90.00
#
_symmetry.space_group_name_H-M   'P 1'
#
loop_
_entity.id
_entity.type
_entity.pdbx_description
1 polymer ?
#
loop_
_entity_poly.entity_id
_entity_poly.type
_entity_poly.pdbx_seq_one_letter_code
_entity_poly.pdbx_strand_id
1 'polypeptide(L)'
;MLFLFKDSAFFLISGGKIYKRRGWQMKYLLMILTLAGMLITTTLASSIHDAAESGDLSIVQTLINTGIDVNQKNEDGWTPLHIAASKNHREIVELLIDNGADINSTGTPSFIFTWQGGFTPLHYATVNGHKEI
;
A
#
# COMPACT_ATOMS: atom_id res chain seq x y z
N MET A 1 -12.00 -26.75 24.37
CA MET A 1 -12.45 -26.64 22.97
C MET A 1 -11.21 -26.74 22.10
N LEU A 2 -11.08 -27.82 21.31
CA LEU A 2 -9.89 -28.09 20.49
C LEU A 2 -10.28 -28.04 19.00
N PHE A 3 -9.41 -27.47 18.18
CA PHE A 3 -9.56 -27.45 16.73
C PHE A 3 -8.53 -28.40 16.11
N LEU A 4 -9.01 -29.31 15.26
CA LEU A 4 -8.17 -30.26 14.54
C LEU A 4 -8.29 -30.01 13.03
N PHE A 5 -7.15 -29.92 12.35
CA PHE A 5 -7.07 -29.77 10.90
C PHE A 5 -6.59 -31.08 10.27
N LYS A 6 -7.42 -31.69 9.41
CA LYS A 6 -7.09 -32.92 8.68
C LYS A 6 -7.81 -32.93 7.33
N ASP A 7 -7.12 -33.36 6.27
CA ASP A 7 -7.67 -33.53 4.91
C ASP A 7 -8.48 -32.30 4.44
N SER A 8 -7.91 -31.10 4.61
CA SER A 8 -8.51 -29.82 4.22
C SER A 8 -9.85 -29.50 4.90
N ALA A 9 -10.15 -30.12 6.04
CA ALA A 9 -11.34 -29.90 6.83
C ALA A 9 -11.01 -29.50 8.27
N PHE A 10 -11.73 -28.49 8.78
CA PHE A 10 -11.71 -28.11 10.19
C PHE A 10 -12.76 -28.93 10.96
N PHE A 11 -12.28 -29.60 12.01
CA PHE A 11 -13.11 -30.34 12.93
C PHE A 11 -13.14 -29.64 14.29
N LEU A 12 -14.34 -29.34 14.75
CA LEU A 12 -14.62 -28.85 16.10
C LEU A 12 -14.89 -30.04 17.02
N ILE A 13 -14.14 -30.17 18.11
CA ILE A 13 -14.36 -31.21 19.12
C ILE A 13 -14.89 -30.56 20.40
N SER A 14 -16.15 -30.85 20.74
CA SER A 14 -16.81 -30.39 21.97
C SER A 14 -17.69 -31.50 22.55
N GLY A 15 -17.51 -31.81 23.83
CA GLY A 15 -18.31 -32.82 24.55
C GLY A 15 -18.24 -34.23 23.96
N GLY A 16 -17.11 -34.63 23.36
CA GLY A 16 -16.94 -35.94 22.72
C GLY A 16 -17.58 -36.08 21.34
N LYS A 17 -18.19 -35.02 20.79
CA LYS A 17 -18.78 -35.00 19.44
C LYS A 17 -17.90 -34.21 18.47
N ILE A 18 -17.77 -34.72 17.24
CA ILE A 18 -16.95 -34.13 16.16
C ILE A 18 -17.88 -33.42 15.17
N TYR A 19 -17.68 -32.12 14.98
CA TYR A 19 -18.46 -31.30 14.06
C TYR A 19 -17.61 -30.92 12.84
N LYS A 20 -18.00 -31.43 11.66
CA LYS A 20 -17.39 -31.08 10.36
C LYS A 20 -17.99 -29.78 9.83
N ARG A 21 -17.26 -28.66 9.89
CA ARG A 21 -17.72 -27.38 9.32
C ARG A 21 -17.46 -27.38 7.81
N ARG A 22 -18.49 -27.46 6.98
CA ARG A 22 -18.37 -27.29 5.51
C ARG A 22 -18.70 -25.87 5.05
N GLY A 23 -17.97 -25.41 4.04
CA GLY A 23 -18.38 -24.35 3.11
C GLY A 23 -18.10 -22.91 3.52
N TRP A 24 -18.32 -22.55 4.79
CA TRP A 24 -18.28 -21.13 5.20
C TRP A 24 -17.02 -20.78 5.99
N GLN A 25 -16.54 -21.67 6.87
CA GLN A 25 -15.33 -21.40 7.68
C GLN A 25 -14.06 -21.28 6.85
N MET A 26 -13.92 -21.99 5.72
CA MET A 26 -12.77 -21.80 4.81
C MET A 26 -12.85 -20.48 4.04
N LYS A 27 -14.07 -20.02 3.68
CA LYS A 27 -14.26 -18.68 3.12
C LYS A 27 -13.99 -17.61 4.15
N TYR A 28 -14.46 -17.77 5.39
CA TYR A 28 -14.14 -16.85 6.48
C TYR A 28 -12.66 -16.89 6.86
N LEU A 29 -12.01 -18.06 6.87
CA LEU A 29 -10.58 -18.22 7.13
C LEU A 29 -9.73 -17.60 6.02
N LEU A 30 -10.08 -17.84 4.76
CA LEU A 30 -9.45 -17.17 3.62
C LEU A 30 -9.72 -15.67 3.66
N MET A 31 -10.95 -15.25 4.00
CA MET A 31 -11.34 -13.84 4.08
C MET A 31 -10.67 -13.11 5.24
N ILE A 32 -10.46 -13.73 6.41
CA ILE A 32 -9.70 -13.12 7.53
C ILE A 32 -8.19 -13.13 7.25
N LEU A 33 -7.65 -14.13 6.53
CA LEU A 33 -6.27 -14.10 6.08
C LEU A 33 -6.04 -12.99 5.04
N THR A 34 -6.98 -12.80 4.10
CA THR A 34 -6.94 -11.68 3.14
C THR A 34 -7.20 -10.34 3.81
N LEU A 35 -8.13 -10.25 4.78
CA LEU A 35 -8.40 -9.01 5.51
C LEU A 35 -7.19 -8.60 6.36
N ALA A 36 -6.55 -9.56 7.04
CA ALA A 36 -5.36 -9.29 7.84
C ALA A 36 -4.18 -8.86 6.96
N GLY A 37 -3.98 -9.51 5.80
CA GLY A 37 -2.98 -9.07 4.82
C GLY A 37 -3.30 -7.68 4.25
N MET A 38 -4.56 -7.45 3.87
CA MET A 38 -5.03 -6.17 3.34
C MET A 38 -4.87 -5.03 4.34
N LEU A 39 -5.22 -5.25 5.62
CA LEU A 39 -5.06 -4.26 6.70
C LEU A 39 -3.59 -3.86 6.92
N ILE A 40 -2.67 -4.84 6.86
CA ILE A 40 -1.24 -4.57 6.96
C ILE A 40 -0.77 -3.77 5.74
N THR A 41 -1.19 -4.15 4.53
CA THR A 41 -0.82 -3.41 3.32
C THR A 41 -1.38 -1.99 3.29
N THR A 42 -2.61 -1.74 3.75
CA THR A 42 -3.21 -0.39 3.74
C THR A 42 -2.57 0.52 4.78
N THR A 43 -2.20 -0.02 5.94
CA THR A 43 -1.51 0.75 7.00
C THR A 43 -0.07 1.06 6.63
N LEU A 44 0.67 0.10 6.06
CA LEU A 44 2.01 0.33 5.52
C LEU A 44 2.01 1.28 4.32
N ALA A 45 1.01 1.17 3.44
CA ALA A 45 0.80 2.10 2.35
C ALA A 45 0.61 3.52 2.88
N SER A 46 -0.35 3.73 3.79
CA SER A 46 -0.55 5.03 4.43
C SER A 46 0.76 5.54 5.04
N SER A 47 1.50 4.65 5.72
CA SER A 47 2.77 4.99 6.36
C SER A 47 3.88 5.43 5.40
N ILE A 48 4.00 4.88 4.19
CA ILE A 48 5.03 5.35 3.22
C ILE A 48 4.65 6.70 2.62
N HIS A 49 3.36 6.98 2.43
CA HIS A 49 2.90 8.30 1.99
C HIS A 49 3.22 9.36 3.06
N ASP A 50 2.95 9.05 4.33
CA ASP A 50 3.26 9.95 5.45
C ASP A 50 4.78 10.17 5.60
N ALA A 51 5.59 9.11 5.43
CA ALA A 51 7.05 9.22 5.48
C ALA A 51 7.63 10.02 4.29
N ALA A 52 7.06 9.83 3.10
CA ALA A 52 7.38 10.64 1.93
C ALA A 52 6.92 12.10 2.10
N GLU A 53 5.92 12.37 2.94
CA GLU A 53 5.52 13.73 3.28
C GLU A 53 6.48 14.38 4.29
N SER A 54 6.87 13.62 5.32
CA SER A 54 7.73 14.13 6.41
C SER A 54 9.15 14.45 5.95
N GLY A 55 9.64 13.77 4.91
CA GLY A 55 11.03 13.91 4.45
C GLY A 55 12.01 12.98 5.16
N ASP A 56 11.53 12.01 5.94
CA ASP A 56 12.38 11.08 6.69
C ASP A 56 12.88 9.91 5.83
N LEU A 57 14.05 10.10 5.20
CA LEU A 57 14.71 9.09 4.37
C LEU A 57 14.86 7.73 5.07
N SER A 58 15.26 7.72 6.35
CA SER A 58 15.45 6.49 7.13
C SER A 58 14.16 5.68 7.27
N ILE A 59 13.01 6.36 7.42
CA ILE A 59 11.71 5.70 7.55
C ILE A 59 11.29 5.14 6.19
N VAL A 60 11.45 5.92 5.11
CA VAL A 60 11.16 5.46 3.75
C VAL A 60 11.99 4.23 3.39
N GLN A 61 13.29 4.23 3.67
CA GLN A 61 14.17 3.09 3.42
C GLN A 61 13.74 1.83 4.19
N THR A 62 13.38 2.01 5.46
CA THR A 62 12.91 0.90 6.30
C THR A 62 11.63 0.30 5.73
N LEU A 63 10.69 1.16 5.32
CA LEU A 63 9.42 0.74 4.72
C LEU A 63 9.62 0.02 3.38
N ILE A 64 10.47 0.53 2.49
CA ILE A 64 10.82 -0.15 1.23
C ILE A 64 11.38 -1.55 1.50
N ASN A 65 12.26 -1.69 2.51
CA ASN A 65 12.84 -2.98 2.88
C ASN A 65 11.80 -3.99 3.42
N THR A 66 10.60 -3.55 3.82
CA THR A 66 9.50 -4.46 4.20
C THR A 66 8.81 -5.13 3.00
N GLY A 67 9.17 -4.74 1.77
CA GLY A 67 8.62 -5.33 0.54
C GLY A 67 7.28 -4.74 0.12
N ILE A 68 7.00 -3.50 0.52
CA ILE A 68 5.82 -2.76 0.07
C ILE A 68 5.90 -2.43 -1.42
N ASP A 69 4.73 -2.25 -2.03
CA ASP A 69 4.64 -1.74 -3.39
C ASP A 69 4.85 -0.22 -3.38
N VAL A 70 5.99 0.23 -3.90
CA VAL A 70 6.37 1.65 -4.03
C VAL A 70 5.47 2.43 -5.00
N ASN A 71 4.68 1.74 -5.82
CA ASN A 71 3.72 2.32 -6.75
C ASN A 71 2.29 2.34 -6.21
N GLN A 72 2.09 1.86 -4.99
CA GLN A 72 0.78 1.85 -4.38
C GLN A 72 0.23 3.27 -4.25
N LYS A 73 -1.01 3.44 -4.69
CA LYS A 73 -1.70 4.71 -4.60
C LYS A 73 -2.46 4.82 -3.27
N ASN A 74 -2.43 5.99 -2.65
CA ASN A 74 -3.30 6.32 -1.52
C ASN A 74 -4.76 6.54 -1.97
N GLU A 75 -5.64 6.90 -1.02
CA GLU A 75 -7.06 7.16 -1.28
C GLU A 75 -7.28 8.33 -2.25
N ASP A 76 -6.36 9.28 -2.29
CA ASP A 76 -6.33 10.41 -3.24
C ASP A 76 -5.74 10.01 -4.60
N GLY A 77 -5.34 8.74 -4.77
CA GLY A 77 -4.72 8.22 -5.98
C GLY A 77 -3.30 8.69 -6.23
N TRP A 78 -2.62 9.22 -5.22
CA TRP A 78 -1.24 9.68 -5.27
C TRP A 78 -0.32 8.53 -4.88
N THR A 79 0.87 8.45 -5.50
CA THR A 79 1.93 7.53 -5.06
C THR A 79 2.89 8.24 -4.11
N PRO A 80 3.75 7.52 -3.36
CA PRO A 80 4.80 8.14 -2.55
C PRO A 80 5.68 9.10 -3.35
N LEU A 81 5.91 8.79 -4.64
CA LEU A 81 6.68 9.63 -5.55
C LEU A 81 5.99 10.98 -5.84
N HIS A 82 4.65 11.01 -5.93
CA HIS A 82 3.90 12.27 -6.06
C HIS A 82 4.10 13.17 -4.85
N ILE A 83 4.04 12.59 -3.65
CA ILE A 83 4.19 13.32 -2.39
C ILE A 83 5.62 13.87 -2.28
N ALA A 84 6.64 13.03 -2.46
CA ALA A 84 8.04 13.43 -2.38
C ALA A 84 8.38 14.55 -3.39
N ALA A 85 7.90 14.43 -4.63
CA ALA A 85 8.07 15.47 -5.65
C ALA A 85 7.32 16.76 -5.30
N SER A 86 6.09 16.66 -4.77
CA SER A 86 5.32 17.84 -4.35
C SER A 86 5.98 18.62 -3.21
N LYS A 87 6.78 17.96 -2.37
CA LYS A 87 7.46 18.53 -1.19
C LYS A 87 8.94 18.88 -1.41
N ASN A 88 9.49 18.62 -2.61
CA ASN A 88 10.92 18.82 -2.94
C ASN A 88 11.90 17.89 -2.19
N HIS A 89 11.45 16.69 -1.79
CA HIS A 89 12.31 15.73 -1.09
C HIS A 89 13.12 14.90 -2.09
N ARG A 90 14.13 15.54 -2.70
CA ARG A 90 14.94 14.95 -3.78
C ARG A 90 15.55 13.60 -3.42
N GLU A 91 16.14 13.46 -2.23
CA GLU A 91 16.77 12.21 -1.80
C GLU A 91 15.75 11.05 -1.73
N ILE A 92 14.51 11.34 -1.34
CA ILE A 92 13.41 10.36 -1.31
C ILE A 92 12.94 10.04 -2.74
N VAL A 93 12.90 11.02 -3.63
CA VAL A 93 12.58 10.81 -5.06
C VAL A 93 13.59 9.86 -5.68
N GLU A 94 14.88 10.11 -5.51
CA GLU A 94 15.96 9.24 -5.99
C GLU A 94 15.84 7.83 -5.41
N LEU A 95 15.62 7.71 -4.10
CA LEU A 95 15.42 6.43 -3.42
C LEU A 95 14.24 5.62 -3.99
N LEU A 96 13.10 6.27 -4.20
CA LEU A 96 11.90 5.63 -4.73
C LEU A 96 12.11 5.15 -6.17
N ILE A 97 12.78 5.96 -7.01
CA ILE A 97 13.11 5.61 -8.39
C ILE A 97 14.06 4.41 -8.44
N ASP A 98 15.09 4.39 -7.61
CA ASP A 98 16.04 3.28 -7.51
C ASP A 98 15.37 1.97 -7.09
N ASN A 99 14.24 2.05 -6.37
CA ASN A 99 13.42 0.92 -5.96
C ASN A 99 12.25 0.61 -6.92
N GLY A 100 12.26 1.18 -8.12
CA GLY A 100 11.30 0.85 -9.19
C GLY A 100 9.99 1.63 -9.14
N ALA A 101 9.97 2.81 -8.53
CA ALA A 101 8.83 3.71 -8.63
C ALA A 101 8.63 4.19 -10.07
N ASP A 102 7.38 4.17 -10.53
CA ASP A 102 6.97 4.63 -11.86
C ASP A 102 6.88 6.16 -11.88
N ILE A 103 7.88 6.76 -12.54
CA ILE A 103 7.98 8.21 -12.77
C ILE A 103 6.80 8.77 -13.60
N ASN A 104 6.12 7.92 -14.37
CA ASN A 104 5.00 8.29 -15.21
C ASN A 104 3.65 7.94 -14.57
N SER A 105 3.65 7.46 -13.32
CA SER A 105 2.41 7.17 -12.61
C SER A 105 1.57 8.44 -12.57
N THR A 106 0.33 8.35 -13.05
CA THR A 106 -0.59 9.48 -13.04
C THR A 106 -1.41 9.46 -11.75
N GLY A 107 -1.36 10.55 -10.99
CA GLY A 107 -2.24 10.80 -9.86
C GLY A 107 -3.70 10.90 -10.30
N THR A 108 -4.63 11.07 -9.36
CA THR A 108 -6.00 11.42 -9.75
C THR A 108 -6.01 12.77 -10.50
N PRO A 109 -6.89 12.93 -11.51
CA PRO A 109 -7.11 14.22 -12.12
C PRO A 109 -7.68 15.15 -11.04
N SER A 110 -6.88 16.15 -10.65
CA SER A 110 -7.34 17.18 -9.73
C SER A 110 -8.43 18.00 -10.42
N PHE A 111 -9.59 18.19 -9.77
CA PHE A 111 -10.80 18.85 -10.32
C PHE A 111 -10.56 20.24 -10.92
N ILE A 112 -9.41 20.85 -10.61
CA ILE A 112 -8.98 22.16 -11.11
C ILE A 112 -8.44 22.15 -12.54
N PHE A 113 -8.07 21.00 -13.12
CA PHE A 113 -7.58 20.92 -14.51
C PHE A 113 -8.23 19.76 -15.28
N THR A 114 -8.94 20.12 -16.36
CA THR A 114 -9.74 19.23 -17.21
C THR A 114 -8.92 18.43 -18.22
N TRP A 115 -7.78 17.84 -17.83
CA TRP A 115 -7.02 16.92 -18.69
C TRP A 115 -7.29 15.47 -18.27
N GLN A 116 -7.64 14.62 -19.24
CA GLN A 116 -8.00 13.21 -18.99
C GLN A 116 -6.81 12.32 -18.59
N GLY A 117 -5.58 12.85 -18.61
CA GLY A 117 -4.40 12.23 -18.03
C GLY A 117 -4.12 12.90 -16.69
N GLY A 118 -4.16 12.12 -15.60
CA GLY A 118 -3.77 12.63 -14.28
C GLY A 118 -2.35 13.19 -14.28
N PHE A 119 -2.03 14.01 -13.29
CA PHE A 119 -0.71 14.64 -13.20
C PHE A 119 0.34 13.63 -12.78
N THR A 120 1.52 13.69 -13.41
CA THR A 120 2.69 12.91 -12.97
C THR A 120 3.38 13.62 -11.79
N PRO A 121 4.25 12.93 -11.03
CA PRO A 121 5.03 13.54 -9.95
C PRO A 121 5.78 14.81 -10.40
N LEU A 122 6.33 14.81 -11.62
CA LEU A 122 7.04 15.97 -12.19
C LEU A 122 6.11 17.16 -12.45
N HIS A 123 4.85 16.92 -12.84
CA HIS A 123 3.89 18.03 -12.97
C HIS A 123 3.66 18.71 -11.63
N TYR A 124 3.54 17.95 -10.53
CA TYR A 124 3.40 18.50 -9.18
C TYR A 124 4.64 19.25 -8.71
N ALA A 125 5.84 18.73 -8.99
CA ALA A 125 7.10 19.44 -8.76
C ALA A 125 7.11 20.82 -9.45
N THR A 126 6.74 20.83 -10.74
CA THR A 126 6.75 22.04 -11.58
C THR A 126 5.70 23.05 -11.11
N VAL A 127 4.49 22.59 -10.77
CA VAL A 127 3.39 23.43 -10.25
C VAL A 127 3.79 24.09 -8.93
N ASN A 128 4.49 23.38 -8.05
CA ASN A 128 4.98 23.92 -6.78
C ASN A 128 6.26 24.75 -6.92
N GLY A 129 6.79 24.92 -8.14
CA GLY A 129 7.97 25.75 -8.42
C GLY A 129 9.31 25.06 -8.10
N HIS A 130 9.30 23.75 -7.86
CA HIS A 130 10.50 22.96 -7.58
C HIS A 130 11.16 22.56 -8.91
N LYS A 131 12.27 23.23 -9.24
CA LYS A 131 13.01 23.04 -10.52
C LYS A 131 14.22 22.11 -10.41
N GLU A 132 14.54 21.65 -9.21
CA GLU A 132 15.78 20.89 -8.91
C GLU A 132 15.55 19.39 -8.68
N ILE A 133 14.29 18.95 -8.82
CA ILE A 133 13.82 17.55 -8.84
C ILE A 133 13.32 17.19 -10.23
#